data_AF-A0A3M1DE74-F1
#
_entry.id   AF-A0A3M1DE74-F1
#
_cell.length_a   1.000
_cell.length_b   1.000
_cell.length_c   1.000
_cell.angle_alpha   90.00
_cell.angle_beta   90.00
_cell.angle_gamma   90.00
#
_symmetry.space_group_name_H-M   'P 1'
#
loop_
_entity.id
_entity.type
_entity.pdbx_description
1 polymer ?
#
loop_
_entity_poly.entity_id
_entity_poly.type
_entity_poly.pdbx_seq_one_letter_code
_entity_poly.pdbx_strand_id
1 'polypeptide(L)'
;MGVIRDKLTRGRKFAELPSVLRKFFFEGSFWEDKRKAALSLPLAFLAFHAGTQAVNTCRNILSDLHPNELQRYFKEEYGVSLYGTRQGLEAFQRGEFPLSSRLIEVLEQESRNPNFTLRSITIEPTTYTDKSIVQQFAELFADDYVGYAWPRHIVLKPLAQQDTMFHEVKHVESFSIMRQHPEFLERWLALARDEDGNSLYKHPPLVNILYNLKFITEEETLLSSEELRRKGFISDYARTTVLEDMAELGGEVAKRQTDFRLFAEALTTNNWPRLKGKLLLAAEYGLIPEEFPAFINVYKLHKSAWTCSFRSCWLDQENLHQFMETAEAFLNKYPDSIYAPNVRNLRAGINVERARGEERWHGAGEGFSPFFVAAEADSFAVLNNPGVDVGNFSQALSNLSELFRHHGFLERWEFYRIAEKKLLDACKNGVRDPVGAIRQYLVDHGAAQPQ
;
A
#
# COMPACT_ATOMS: atom_id res chain seq x y z
N MET A 1 15.29 -50.61 -2.93
CA MET A 1 16.67 -50.81 -2.38
C MET A 1 17.35 -52.11 -2.80
N GLY A 2 16.64 -53.19 -3.19
CA GLY A 2 17.27 -54.47 -3.55
C GLY A 2 18.20 -54.43 -4.79
N VAL A 3 17.94 -53.54 -5.75
CA VAL A 3 18.66 -53.49 -7.04
C VAL A 3 20.05 -52.83 -6.95
N ILE A 4 20.27 -51.95 -5.96
CA ILE A 4 21.58 -51.29 -5.74
C ILE A 4 22.53 -52.22 -4.97
N ARG A 5 21.97 -53.05 -4.07
CA ARG A 5 22.73 -53.98 -3.23
C ARG A 5 23.39 -55.08 -4.06
N ASP A 6 22.74 -55.54 -5.12
CA ASP A 6 23.21 -56.63 -5.97
C ASP A 6 24.30 -56.21 -6.98
N LYS A 7 24.38 -54.92 -7.31
CA LYS A 7 25.44 -54.36 -8.16
C LYS A 7 26.74 -54.08 -7.40
N LEU A 8 26.65 -53.83 -6.09
CA LEU A 8 27.83 -53.57 -5.26
C LEU A 8 28.57 -54.87 -4.88
N THR A 9 27.88 -56.00 -4.67
CA THR A 9 28.52 -57.25 -4.21
C THR A 9 29.36 -58.00 -5.25
N ARG A 10 29.26 -57.67 -6.55
CA ARG A 10 29.95 -58.42 -7.63
C ARG A 10 31.29 -57.81 -8.06
N GLY A 11 31.71 -56.67 -7.50
CA GLY A 11 33.02 -56.08 -7.78
C GLY A 11 34.10 -56.59 -6.82
N ARG A 12 35.17 -57.21 -7.32
CA ARG A 12 36.35 -57.71 -6.56
C ARG A 12 37.20 -56.61 -5.87
N LYS A 13 36.63 -55.50 -5.42
CA LYS A 13 37.30 -54.44 -4.63
C LYS A 13 36.69 -54.20 -3.25
N PHE A 14 35.91 -55.16 -2.72
CA PHE A 14 35.26 -55.03 -1.41
C PHE A 14 36.13 -55.43 -0.21
N ALA A 15 37.24 -56.13 -0.44
CA ALA A 15 38.14 -56.54 0.63
C ALA A 15 38.96 -55.38 1.23
N GLU A 16 39.03 -54.23 0.54
CA GLU A 16 39.93 -53.11 0.89
C GLU A 16 39.22 -51.92 1.58
N LEU A 17 37.91 -51.98 1.81
CA LEU A 17 37.21 -50.91 2.53
C LEU A 17 37.68 -50.84 4.00
N PRO A 18 38.11 -49.66 4.49
CA PRO A 18 38.47 -49.44 5.89
C PRO A 18 37.39 -49.95 6.86
N SER A 19 37.81 -50.53 7.98
CA SER A 19 36.92 -51.18 8.97
C SER A 19 35.75 -50.28 9.44
N VAL A 20 35.96 -48.96 9.46
CA VAL A 20 34.94 -47.95 9.77
C VAL A 20 33.78 -47.95 8.77
N LEU A 21 34.06 -48.12 7.48
CA LEU A 21 33.02 -48.17 6.44
C LEU A 21 32.29 -49.52 6.41
N ARG A 22 32.95 -50.62 6.80
CA ARG A 22 32.25 -51.92 7.00
C ARG A 22 31.24 -51.86 8.14
N LYS A 23 31.60 -51.22 9.25
CA LYS A 23 30.64 -50.96 10.35
C LYS A 23 29.49 -50.06 9.91
N PHE A 24 29.78 -49.04 9.11
CA PHE A 24 28.76 -48.10 8.60
C PHE A 24 27.73 -48.73 7.66
N PHE A 25 28.07 -49.77 6.90
CA PHE A 25 27.16 -50.39 5.92
C PHE A 25 26.48 -51.69 6.37
N PHE A 26 27.02 -52.40 7.37
CA PHE A 26 26.58 -53.77 7.66
C PHE A 26 26.29 -54.10 9.15
N GLU A 27 26.60 -53.22 10.11
CA GLU A 27 26.18 -53.42 11.50
C GLU A 27 24.85 -52.68 11.75
N GLY A 28 23.76 -53.45 11.87
CA GLY A 28 22.38 -52.96 11.94
C GLY A 28 22.05 -52.06 13.15
N SER A 29 22.82 -52.15 14.24
CA SER A 29 22.61 -51.33 15.44
C SER A 29 22.92 -49.84 15.23
N PHE A 30 23.89 -49.51 14.37
CA PHE A 30 24.22 -48.10 14.07
C PHE A 30 23.11 -47.41 13.28
N TRP A 31 22.39 -48.17 12.44
CA TRP A 31 21.26 -47.67 11.66
C TRP A 31 19.97 -47.58 12.45
N GLU A 32 19.74 -48.45 13.44
CA GLU A 32 18.55 -48.38 14.28
C GLU A 32 18.58 -47.17 15.22
N ASP A 33 19.70 -46.89 15.86
CA ASP A 33 19.83 -45.73 16.74
C ASP A 33 19.85 -44.41 15.95
N LYS A 34 20.46 -44.39 14.77
CA LYS A 34 20.36 -43.23 13.86
C LYS A 34 19.01 -43.10 13.17
N ARG A 35 18.27 -44.18 12.90
CA ARG A 35 16.86 -44.10 12.44
C ARG A 35 15.96 -43.57 13.54
N LYS A 36 16.11 -44.04 14.77
CA LYS A 36 15.38 -43.52 15.93
C LYS A 36 15.71 -42.05 16.14
N ALA A 37 16.98 -41.64 16.03
CA ALA A 37 17.39 -40.24 16.06
C ALA A 37 16.81 -39.43 14.88
N ALA A 38 16.86 -39.95 13.66
CA ALA A 38 16.34 -39.28 12.46
C ALA A 38 14.80 -39.22 12.41
N LEU A 39 14.10 -40.14 13.08
CA LEU A 39 12.64 -40.11 13.26
C LEU A 39 12.23 -39.24 14.46
N SER A 40 13.07 -39.13 15.49
CA SER A 40 12.80 -38.29 16.67
C SER A 40 13.16 -36.82 16.45
N LEU A 41 14.08 -36.48 15.55
CA LEU A 41 14.41 -35.10 15.18
C LEU A 41 13.21 -34.32 14.61
N PRO A 42 12.45 -34.84 13.62
CA PRO A 42 11.23 -34.19 13.14
C PRO A 42 10.16 -34.07 14.22
N LEU A 43 10.02 -35.08 15.08
CA LEU A 43 9.09 -35.08 16.20
C LEU A 43 9.47 -34.07 17.29
N ALA A 44 10.75 -33.94 17.61
CA ALA A 44 11.29 -32.94 18.53
C ALA A 44 11.12 -31.53 17.95
N PHE A 45 11.32 -31.37 16.64
CA PHE A 45 11.08 -30.11 15.94
C PHE A 45 9.59 -29.74 15.96
N LEU A 46 8.69 -30.71 15.71
CA LEU A 46 7.24 -30.54 15.83
C LEU A 46 6.80 -30.22 17.27
N ALA A 47 7.39 -30.88 18.28
CA ALA A 47 7.07 -30.63 19.68
C ALA A 47 7.57 -29.25 20.14
N PHE A 48 8.78 -28.87 19.74
CA PHE A 48 9.31 -27.53 19.94
C PHE A 48 8.42 -26.49 19.25
N HIS A 49 7.95 -26.77 18.02
CA HIS A 49 6.99 -25.93 17.32
C HIS A 49 5.69 -25.72 18.07
N ALA A 50 5.07 -26.82 18.49
CA ALA A 50 3.81 -26.79 19.23
C ALA A 50 3.98 -26.00 20.55
N GLY A 51 5.12 -26.16 21.22
CA GLY A 51 5.49 -25.36 22.40
C GLY A 51 5.57 -23.87 22.10
N THR A 52 6.31 -23.47 21.06
CA THR A 52 6.43 -22.04 20.68
C THR A 52 5.09 -21.45 20.23
N GLN A 53 4.28 -22.20 19.48
CA GLN A 53 2.94 -21.76 19.08
C GLN A 53 1.99 -21.63 20.28
N ALA A 54 2.05 -22.54 21.24
CA ALA A 54 1.29 -22.44 22.47
C ALA A 54 1.70 -21.19 23.27
N VAL A 55 3.00 -20.91 23.39
CA VAL A 55 3.50 -19.69 24.05
C VAL A 55 3.01 -18.43 23.34
N ASN A 56 3.11 -18.37 22.01
CA ASN A 56 2.65 -17.20 21.24
C ASN A 56 1.13 -17.03 21.31
N THR A 57 0.37 -18.13 21.23
CA THR A 57 -1.09 -18.10 21.40
C THR A 57 -1.48 -17.62 22.79
N CYS A 58 -0.83 -18.13 23.84
CA CYS A 58 -1.04 -17.66 25.21
C CYS A 58 -0.67 -16.18 25.38
N ARG A 59 0.42 -15.71 24.75
CA ARG A 59 0.78 -14.28 24.73
C ARG A 59 -0.28 -13.43 24.06
N ASN A 60 -0.86 -13.88 22.94
CA ASN A 60 -1.93 -13.17 22.25
C ASN A 60 -3.21 -13.13 23.11
N ILE A 61 -3.60 -14.25 23.72
CA ILE A 61 -4.75 -14.30 24.65
C ILE A 61 -4.53 -13.38 25.84
N LEU A 62 -3.35 -13.40 26.45
CA LEU A 62 -3.01 -12.48 27.54
C LEU A 62 -3.04 -11.01 27.10
N SER A 63 -2.61 -10.73 25.87
CA SER A 63 -2.68 -9.38 25.29
C SER A 63 -4.12 -8.92 25.05
N ASP A 64 -5.01 -9.82 24.64
CA ASP A 64 -6.45 -9.52 24.52
C ASP A 64 -7.11 -9.27 25.88
N LEU A 65 -6.70 -10.00 26.92
CA LEU A 65 -7.24 -9.84 28.28
C LEU A 65 -6.70 -8.58 28.98
N HIS A 66 -5.48 -8.17 28.65
CA HIS A 66 -4.81 -7.03 29.25
C HIS A 66 -4.13 -6.14 28.19
N PRO A 67 -4.93 -5.48 27.32
CA PRO A 67 -4.39 -4.68 26.24
C PRO A 67 -3.70 -3.42 26.78
N ASN A 68 -2.54 -3.10 26.22
CA ASN A 68 -1.87 -1.83 26.50
C ASN A 68 -2.63 -0.65 25.85
N GLU A 69 -2.19 0.58 26.11
CA GLU A 69 -2.84 1.80 25.58
C GLU A 69 -2.89 1.83 24.05
N LEU A 70 -1.80 1.42 23.39
CA LEU A 70 -1.73 1.37 21.94
C LEU A 70 -2.74 0.36 21.35
N GLN A 71 -2.83 -0.83 21.95
CA GLN A 71 -3.76 -1.87 21.52
C GLN A 71 -5.22 -1.44 21.71
N ARG A 72 -5.53 -0.79 22.84
CA ARG A 72 -6.86 -0.20 23.07
C ARG A 72 -7.18 0.87 22.02
N TYR A 73 -6.25 1.79 21.77
CA TYR A 73 -6.41 2.81 20.74
C TYR A 73 -6.72 2.22 19.36
N PHE A 74 -5.95 1.23 18.88
CA PHE A 74 -6.20 0.60 17.59
C PHE A 74 -7.57 -0.08 17.52
N LYS A 75 -8.00 -0.70 18.63
CA LYS A 75 -9.28 -1.40 18.72
C LYS A 75 -10.46 -0.44 18.76
N GLU A 76 -10.34 0.65 19.52
CA GLU A 76 -11.37 1.67 19.71
C GLU A 76 -11.54 2.52 18.44
N GLU A 77 -10.45 2.97 17.82
CA GLU A 77 -10.52 3.86 16.65
C GLU A 77 -10.79 3.13 15.33
N TYR A 78 -10.13 1.98 15.09
CA TYR A 78 -10.20 1.30 13.79
C TYR A 78 -10.94 -0.04 13.85
N GLY A 79 -11.33 -0.51 15.03
CA GLY A 79 -11.89 -1.86 15.20
C GLY A 79 -10.87 -3.00 15.03
N VAL A 80 -9.58 -2.67 14.82
CA VAL A 80 -8.50 -3.61 14.50
C VAL A 80 -7.71 -3.97 15.75
N SER A 81 -7.49 -5.26 15.98
CA SER A 81 -6.70 -5.76 17.12
C SER A 81 -5.21 -5.77 16.75
N LEU A 82 -4.35 -5.18 17.59
CA LEU A 82 -2.91 -5.12 17.34
C LEU A 82 -2.17 -6.16 18.22
N TYR A 83 -1.39 -7.03 17.60
CA TYR A 83 -0.60 -8.07 18.28
C TYR A 83 0.89 -7.89 18.02
N GLY A 84 1.71 -8.37 18.95
CA GLY A 84 3.16 -8.34 18.85
C GLY A 84 3.80 -8.70 20.18
N THR A 85 5.13 -8.84 20.21
CA THR A 85 5.84 -8.96 21.49
C THR A 85 5.75 -7.65 22.25
N ARG A 86 5.80 -7.71 23.59
CA ARG A 86 5.79 -6.50 24.44
C ARG A 86 6.87 -5.51 24.02
N GLN A 87 8.11 -5.99 23.82
CA GLN A 87 9.22 -5.17 23.36
C GLN A 87 8.96 -4.56 21.96
N GLY A 88 8.37 -5.32 21.04
CA GLY A 88 8.04 -4.84 19.70
C GLY A 88 6.95 -3.76 19.71
N LEU A 89 5.90 -3.94 20.52
CA LEU A 89 4.82 -2.95 20.67
C LEU A 89 5.30 -1.69 21.40
N GLU A 90 6.15 -1.83 22.42
CA GLU A 90 6.75 -0.68 23.12
C GLU A 90 7.68 0.10 22.19
N ALA A 91 8.49 -0.57 21.37
CA ALA A 91 9.34 0.06 20.35
C ALA A 91 8.49 0.74 19.25
N PHE A 92 7.40 0.12 18.82
CA PHE A 92 6.42 0.73 17.93
C PHE A 92 5.82 2.01 18.53
N GLN A 93 5.41 1.98 19.81
CA GLN A 93 4.83 3.14 20.49
C GLN A 93 5.84 4.30 20.63
N ARG A 94 7.14 3.99 20.83
CA ARG A 94 8.21 4.99 20.87
C ARG A 94 8.61 5.54 19.50
N GLY A 95 8.02 5.05 18.41
CA GLY A 95 8.37 5.46 17.06
C GLY A 95 9.73 4.97 16.60
N GLU A 96 10.28 3.92 17.23
CA GLU A 96 11.58 3.36 16.85
C GLU A 96 11.53 2.70 15.46
N PHE A 97 10.33 2.44 14.95
CA PHE A 97 10.08 1.93 13.62
C PHE A 97 9.31 2.95 12.77
N PRO A 98 9.70 3.15 11.49
CA PRO A 98 8.92 3.91 10.51
C PRO A 98 7.49 3.39 10.35
N LEU A 99 7.26 2.12 10.68
CA LEU A 99 5.97 1.45 10.63
C LEU A 99 4.87 2.14 11.45
N SER A 100 5.22 2.78 12.56
CA SER A 100 4.26 3.25 13.56
C SER A 100 3.33 4.38 13.10
N SER A 101 3.89 5.44 12.54
CA SER A 101 3.11 6.55 11.99
C SER A 101 2.41 6.18 10.68
N ARG A 102 3.10 5.40 9.83
CA ARG A 102 2.60 5.00 8.51
C ARG A 102 1.42 4.02 8.59
N LEU A 103 1.39 3.13 9.59
CA LEU A 103 0.28 2.19 9.76
C LEU A 103 -1.01 2.90 10.16
N ILE A 104 -0.91 3.89 11.05
CA ILE A 104 -2.04 4.73 11.46
C ILE A 104 -2.63 5.43 10.25
N GLU A 105 -1.79 6.05 9.41
CA GLU A 105 -2.24 6.71 8.18
C GLU A 105 -2.99 5.74 7.24
N VAL A 106 -2.42 4.55 6.98
CA VAL A 106 -3.08 3.54 6.12
C VAL A 106 -4.44 3.14 6.70
N LEU A 107 -4.53 2.89 8.00
CA LEU A 107 -5.79 2.51 8.65
C LEU A 107 -6.82 3.64 8.63
N GLU A 108 -6.42 4.89 8.86
CA GLU A 108 -7.33 6.05 8.77
C GLU A 108 -7.90 6.26 7.37
N GLN A 109 -7.15 5.85 6.35
CA GLN A 109 -7.59 5.93 4.96
C GLN A 109 -8.53 4.76 4.61
N GLU A 110 -8.10 3.53 4.89
CA GLU A 110 -8.82 2.32 4.49
C GLU A 110 -10.05 2.05 5.36
N SER A 111 -10.04 2.43 6.65
CA SER A 111 -11.22 2.25 7.54
C SER A 111 -12.43 3.09 7.15
N ARG A 112 -12.27 4.09 6.28
CA ARG A 112 -13.40 4.84 5.69
C ARG A 112 -14.13 4.05 4.62
N ASN A 113 -13.50 3.02 4.07
CA ASN A 113 -14.17 2.11 3.16
C ASN A 113 -15.21 1.31 3.97
N PRO A 114 -16.51 1.38 3.64
CA PRO A 114 -17.54 0.64 4.37
C PRO A 114 -17.33 -0.89 4.32
N ASN A 115 -16.53 -1.38 3.37
CA ASN A 115 -16.17 -2.79 3.21
C ASN A 115 -14.87 -3.19 3.91
N PHE A 116 -14.26 -2.29 4.70
CA PHE A 116 -13.03 -2.59 5.44
C PHE A 116 -13.25 -3.73 6.44
N THR A 117 -12.51 -4.84 6.29
CA THR A 117 -12.78 -6.08 7.04
C THR A 117 -11.58 -6.61 7.83
N LEU A 118 -10.50 -5.84 7.90
CA LEU A 118 -9.32 -6.20 8.68
C LEU A 118 -9.68 -6.35 10.16
N ARG A 119 -9.36 -7.48 10.76
CA ARG A 119 -9.63 -7.77 12.18
C ARG A 119 -8.42 -7.64 13.06
N SER A 120 -7.24 -7.96 12.53
CA SER A 120 -6.01 -7.80 13.30
C SER A 120 -4.77 -7.59 12.46
N ILE A 121 -3.79 -6.95 13.09
CA ILE A 121 -2.43 -6.80 12.59
C ILE A 121 -1.48 -7.41 13.61
N THR A 122 -0.55 -8.23 13.15
CA THR A 122 0.52 -8.80 13.99
C THR A 122 1.85 -8.20 13.55
N ILE A 123 2.55 -7.54 14.46
CA ILE A 123 3.92 -7.09 14.24
C ILE A 123 4.85 -8.23 14.67
N GLU A 124 5.65 -8.71 13.71
CA GLU A 124 6.57 -9.81 13.97
C GLU A 124 7.70 -9.42 14.94
N PRO A 125 8.16 -10.37 15.78
CA PRO A 125 9.34 -10.14 16.58
C PRO A 125 10.59 -10.02 15.72
N THR A 126 11.49 -9.11 16.11
CA THR A 126 12.83 -8.99 15.51
C THR A 126 13.72 -10.19 15.84
N THR A 127 13.64 -10.71 17.07
CA THR A 127 14.47 -11.81 17.55
C THR A 127 14.00 -13.15 16.97
N TYR A 128 14.92 -13.90 16.35
CA TYR A 128 14.63 -15.19 15.71
C TYR A 128 13.94 -16.21 16.65
N THR A 129 14.33 -16.25 17.93
CA THR A 129 13.77 -17.19 18.91
C THR A 129 12.31 -16.94 19.28
N ASP A 130 11.82 -15.72 19.05
CA ASP A 130 10.42 -15.37 19.29
C ASP A 130 9.54 -15.58 18.04
N LYS A 131 10.15 -15.83 16.87
CA LYS A 131 9.44 -16.10 15.61
C LYS A 131 8.84 -17.51 15.62
N SER A 132 7.68 -17.66 15.00
CA SER A 132 7.10 -18.96 14.72
C SER A 132 7.95 -19.72 13.68
N ILE A 133 7.86 -21.04 13.63
CA ILE A 133 8.61 -21.82 12.62
C ILE A 133 8.17 -21.47 11.20
N VAL A 134 6.91 -21.09 10.98
CA VAL A 134 6.47 -20.60 9.67
C VAL A 134 7.22 -19.32 9.31
N GLN A 135 7.40 -18.40 10.25
CA GLN A 135 8.18 -17.17 10.05
C GLN A 135 9.67 -17.46 9.86
N GLN A 136 10.24 -18.39 10.62
CA GLN A 136 11.63 -18.82 10.49
C GLN A 136 11.89 -19.51 9.13
N PHE A 137 10.97 -20.37 8.67
CA PHE A 137 11.05 -20.96 7.34
C PHE A 137 10.86 -19.92 6.25
N ALA A 138 9.92 -18.99 6.40
CA ALA A 138 9.77 -17.88 5.47
C ALA A 138 11.06 -17.06 5.38
N GLU A 139 11.79 -16.83 6.47
CA GLU A 139 13.10 -16.17 6.42
C GLU A 139 14.20 -16.99 5.77
N LEU A 140 14.13 -18.31 5.84
CA LEU A 140 15.10 -19.20 5.19
C LEU A 140 14.86 -19.34 3.68
N PHE A 141 13.63 -19.11 3.21
CA PHE A 141 13.21 -19.38 1.83
C PHE A 141 12.73 -18.16 1.05
N ALA A 142 12.40 -17.06 1.72
CA ALA A 142 11.99 -15.80 1.12
C ALA A 142 12.86 -14.67 1.71
N ASP A 143 14.02 -14.46 1.07
CA ASP A 143 15.08 -13.55 1.55
C ASP A 143 14.57 -12.10 1.78
N ASP A 144 13.46 -11.68 1.17
CA ASP A 144 12.98 -10.29 1.17
C ASP A 144 11.51 -10.07 1.60
N TYR A 145 10.81 -11.04 2.19
CA TYR A 145 9.41 -10.79 2.62
C TYR A 145 9.37 -9.74 3.74
N VAL A 146 8.44 -8.79 3.64
CA VAL A 146 8.25 -7.70 4.61
C VAL A 146 6.85 -7.73 5.27
N GLY A 147 5.92 -8.51 4.70
CA GLY A 147 4.60 -8.77 5.24
C GLY A 147 3.93 -9.95 4.54
N TYR A 148 2.79 -10.39 5.07
CA TYR A 148 1.82 -11.25 4.38
C TYR A 148 0.43 -11.10 5.00
N ALA A 149 -0.60 -11.41 4.22
CA ALA A 149 -1.99 -11.35 4.63
C ALA A 149 -2.70 -12.71 4.53
N TRP A 150 -3.56 -12.97 5.50
CA TRP A 150 -4.55 -14.07 5.51
C TRP A 150 -5.95 -13.47 5.65
N PRO A 151 -7.04 -14.24 5.43
CA PRO A 151 -8.39 -13.68 5.50
C PRO A 151 -8.64 -12.90 6.80
N ARG A 152 -8.79 -11.57 6.70
CA ARG A 152 -8.99 -10.61 7.81
C ARG A 152 -7.80 -10.38 8.74
N HIS A 153 -6.60 -10.83 8.40
CA HIS A 153 -5.43 -10.71 9.26
C HIS A 153 -4.19 -10.33 8.44
N ILE A 154 -3.38 -9.39 8.95
CA ILE A 154 -2.10 -9.03 8.34
C ILE A 154 -0.98 -9.32 9.33
N VAL A 155 0.16 -9.75 8.82
CA VAL A 155 1.40 -9.91 9.57
C VAL A 155 2.48 -9.04 8.91
N LEU A 156 3.15 -8.19 9.69
CA LEU A 156 4.13 -7.21 9.21
C LEU A 156 5.46 -7.38 9.94
N LYS A 157 6.57 -7.32 9.21
CA LYS A 157 7.87 -7.11 9.83
C LYS A 157 7.99 -5.67 10.36
N PRO A 158 8.78 -5.42 11.41
CA PRO A 158 8.97 -4.08 11.97
C PRO A 158 9.48 -3.03 10.97
N LEU A 159 10.17 -3.48 9.90
CA LEU A 159 10.72 -2.62 8.86
C LEU A 159 9.79 -2.46 7.63
N ALA A 160 8.55 -2.96 7.69
CA ALA A 160 7.63 -2.86 6.57
C ALA A 160 7.37 -1.40 6.17
N GLN A 161 7.38 -1.16 4.86
CA GLN A 161 7.16 0.16 4.27
C GLN A 161 5.65 0.45 4.18
N GLN A 162 5.28 1.71 3.95
CA GLN A 162 3.88 2.09 3.72
C GLN A 162 3.25 1.31 2.57
N ASP A 163 4.03 1.14 1.51
CA ASP A 163 3.63 0.39 0.32
C ASP A 163 3.24 -1.04 0.63
N THR A 164 4.03 -1.72 1.48
CA THR A 164 3.72 -3.06 1.96
C THR A 164 2.38 -3.07 2.69
N MET A 165 2.10 -2.06 3.52
CA MET A 165 0.86 -2.03 4.30
C MET A 165 -0.39 -1.88 3.44
N PHE A 166 -0.37 -0.97 2.46
CA PHE A 166 -1.47 -0.88 1.49
C PHE A 166 -1.65 -2.18 0.73
N HIS A 167 -0.55 -2.76 0.24
CA HIS A 167 -0.56 -4.03 -0.45
C HIS A 167 -1.22 -5.14 0.39
N GLU A 168 -0.82 -5.33 1.66
CA GLU A 168 -1.39 -6.37 2.52
C GLU A 168 -2.86 -6.12 2.89
N VAL A 169 -3.28 -4.86 3.04
CA VAL A 169 -4.70 -4.53 3.22
C VAL A 169 -5.52 -4.97 2.00
N LYS A 170 -4.99 -4.78 0.80
CA LYS A 170 -5.68 -5.14 -0.45
C LYS A 170 -5.75 -6.65 -0.66
N HIS A 171 -4.83 -7.44 -0.13
CA HIS A 171 -5.01 -8.90 -0.01
C HIS A 171 -6.24 -9.24 0.86
N VAL A 172 -6.36 -8.62 2.03
CA VAL A 172 -7.52 -8.85 2.93
C VAL A 172 -8.83 -8.49 2.25
N GLU A 173 -8.89 -7.35 1.57
CA GLU A 173 -10.07 -6.92 0.82
C GLU A 173 -10.38 -7.88 -0.32
N SER A 174 -9.37 -8.33 -1.07
CA SER A 174 -9.52 -9.32 -2.14
C SER A 174 -10.13 -10.62 -1.63
N PHE A 175 -9.69 -11.14 -0.46
CA PHE A 175 -10.31 -12.31 0.17
C PHE A 175 -11.78 -12.09 0.52
N SER A 176 -12.13 -10.89 1.02
CA SER A 176 -13.51 -10.55 1.35
C SER A 176 -14.38 -10.48 0.09
N ILE A 177 -13.89 -9.80 -0.95
CA ILE A 177 -14.59 -9.65 -2.23
C ILE A 177 -14.81 -11.01 -2.87
N MET A 178 -13.78 -11.84 -3.04
CA MET A 178 -13.95 -13.17 -3.65
C MET A 178 -14.89 -14.08 -2.87
N ARG A 179 -15.00 -13.90 -1.55
CA ARG A 179 -15.96 -14.64 -0.72
C ARG A 179 -17.40 -14.18 -0.94
N GLN A 180 -17.61 -12.87 -1.11
CA GLN A 180 -18.94 -12.27 -1.31
C GLN A 180 -19.40 -12.36 -2.78
N HIS A 181 -18.45 -12.31 -3.70
CA HIS A 181 -18.60 -12.21 -5.15
C HIS A 181 -17.64 -13.19 -5.85
N PRO A 182 -17.91 -14.50 -5.86
CA PRO A 182 -17.02 -15.48 -6.46
C PRO A 182 -16.72 -15.22 -7.95
N GLU A 183 -17.67 -14.61 -8.67
CA GLU A 183 -17.54 -14.24 -10.09
C GLU A 183 -16.48 -13.16 -10.35
N PHE A 184 -16.10 -12.39 -9.32
CA PHE A 184 -15.03 -11.40 -9.42
C PHE A 184 -13.71 -12.04 -9.87
N LEU A 185 -13.36 -13.18 -9.28
CA LEU A 185 -12.13 -13.91 -9.61
C LEU A 185 -12.14 -14.40 -11.06
N GLU A 186 -13.28 -14.91 -11.54
CA GLU A 186 -13.42 -15.38 -12.92
C GLU A 186 -13.25 -14.24 -13.92
N ARG A 187 -13.89 -13.09 -13.66
CA ARG A 187 -13.77 -11.88 -14.48
C ARG A 187 -12.34 -11.33 -14.46
N TRP A 188 -11.67 -11.36 -13.31
CA TRP A 188 -10.28 -10.92 -13.18
C TRP A 188 -9.32 -11.83 -13.96
N LEU A 189 -9.46 -13.15 -13.81
CA LEU A 189 -8.66 -14.12 -14.54
C LEU A 189 -8.88 -14.03 -16.06
N ALA A 190 -10.09 -13.72 -16.51
CA ALA A 190 -10.37 -13.50 -17.93
C ALA A 190 -9.58 -12.30 -18.51
N LEU A 191 -9.37 -11.25 -17.71
CA LEU A 191 -8.55 -10.09 -18.08
C LEU A 191 -7.04 -10.39 -18.09
N ALA A 192 -6.63 -11.50 -17.49
CA ALA A 192 -5.24 -11.96 -17.42
C ALA A 192 -4.95 -13.13 -18.40
N ARG A 193 -5.72 -13.22 -19.49
CA ARG A 193 -5.49 -14.17 -20.59
C ARG A 193 -5.03 -13.49 -21.87
N ASP A 194 -4.16 -14.17 -22.61
CA ASP A 194 -3.80 -13.79 -23.98
C ASP A 194 -4.95 -14.08 -24.96
N GLU A 195 -4.71 -13.79 -26.25
CA GLU A 195 -5.66 -13.99 -27.33
C GLU A 195 -6.01 -15.47 -27.56
N ASP A 196 -5.12 -16.39 -27.16
CA ASP A 196 -5.28 -17.85 -27.26
C ASP A 196 -5.91 -18.46 -25.99
N GLY A 197 -6.16 -17.65 -24.96
CA GLY A 197 -6.74 -18.05 -23.68
C GLY A 197 -5.74 -18.56 -22.64
N ASN A 198 -4.44 -18.47 -22.89
CA ASN A 198 -3.41 -18.85 -21.92
C ASN A 198 -3.26 -17.79 -20.82
N SER A 199 -2.88 -18.25 -19.63
CA SER A 199 -2.60 -17.37 -18.50
C SER A 199 -1.36 -16.51 -18.75
N LEU A 200 -1.46 -15.21 -18.46
CA LEU A 200 -0.34 -14.26 -18.52
C LEU A 200 0.49 -14.20 -17.22
N TYR A 201 0.07 -14.90 -16.16
CA TYR A 201 0.85 -15.07 -14.92
C TYR A 201 2.08 -15.95 -15.15
N LYS A 202 3.14 -15.68 -14.38
CA LYS A 202 4.48 -16.25 -14.56
C LYS A 202 4.52 -17.77 -14.49
N HIS A 203 3.87 -18.40 -13.52
CA HIS A 203 3.82 -19.87 -13.45
C HIS A 203 2.60 -20.41 -12.68
N PRO A 204 2.27 -21.71 -12.79
CA PRO A 204 1.33 -22.36 -11.87
C PRO A 204 1.82 -22.27 -10.40
N PRO A 205 0.93 -22.23 -9.40
CA PRO A 205 1.29 -22.03 -7.99
C PRO A 205 2.38 -22.99 -7.46
N LEU A 206 2.42 -24.22 -7.98
CA LEU A 206 3.38 -25.25 -7.56
C LEU A 206 4.82 -24.95 -8.00
N VAL A 207 4.98 -24.33 -9.17
CA VAL A 207 6.29 -23.94 -9.73
C VAL A 207 6.84 -22.74 -8.98
N ASN A 208 6.00 -21.78 -8.57
CA ASN A 208 6.41 -20.67 -7.69
C ASN A 208 6.92 -21.17 -6.33
N ILE A 209 6.28 -22.20 -5.74
CA ILE A 209 6.79 -22.82 -4.50
C ILE A 209 8.18 -23.42 -4.74
N LEU A 210 8.40 -24.11 -5.86
CA LEU A 210 9.70 -24.72 -6.20
C LEU A 210 10.78 -23.68 -6.54
N TYR A 211 10.42 -22.57 -7.19
CA TYR A 211 11.30 -21.43 -7.44
C TYR A 211 11.72 -20.73 -6.14
N ASN A 212 10.76 -20.46 -5.24
CA ASN A 212 11.04 -19.88 -3.92
C ASN A 212 11.92 -20.81 -3.07
N LEU A 213 11.84 -22.12 -3.28
CA LEU A 213 12.74 -23.10 -2.68
C LEU A 213 14.11 -23.22 -3.39
N LYS A 214 14.43 -22.33 -4.34
CA LYS A 214 15.68 -22.32 -5.14
C LYS A 214 15.94 -23.63 -5.90
N PHE A 215 14.93 -24.46 -6.16
CA PHE A 215 15.07 -25.72 -6.90
C PHE A 215 14.97 -25.57 -8.42
N ILE A 216 14.47 -24.43 -8.90
CA ILE A 216 14.36 -24.11 -10.33
C ILE A 216 15.06 -22.76 -10.54
N THR A 217 16.01 -22.72 -11.49
CA THR A 217 16.88 -21.56 -11.77
C THR A 217 16.64 -20.99 -13.18
N GLU A 218 15.46 -21.20 -13.77
CA GLU A 218 15.16 -20.60 -15.07
C GLU A 218 15.04 -19.08 -14.88
N GLU A 219 15.98 -18.34 -15.45
CA GLU A 219 15.93 -16.88 -15.53
C GLU A 219 14.73 -16.48 -16.38
N GLU A 220 13.61 -16.13 -15.75
CA GLU A 220 12.52 -15.49 -16.47
C GLU A 220 13.00 -14.13 -16.99
N THR A 221 12.79 -13.89 -18.29
CA THR A 221 13.02 -12.59 -18.89
C THR A 221 12.11 -11.54 -18.22
N LEU A 222 12.71 -10.58 -17.53
CA LEU A 222 12.00 -9.42 -17.01
C LEU A 222 11.37 -8.64 -18.16
N LEU A 223 10.05 -8.43 -18.09
CA LEU A 223 9.34 -7.65 -19.10
C LEU A 223 9.57 -6.16 -18.87
N SER A 224 9.57 -5.40 -19.96
CA SER A 224 9.55 -3.94 -19.86
C SER A 224 8.24 -3.43 -19.23
N SER A 225 8.25 -2.26 -18.60
CA SER A 225 7.05 -1.67 -17.99
C SER A 225 5.90 -1.48 -18.98
N GLU A 226 6.20 -1.10 -20.23
CA GLU A 226 5.19 -0.98 -21.28
C GLU A 226 4.55 -2.32 -21.63
N GLU A 227 5.36 -3.38 -21.67
CA GLU A 227 4.87 -4.72 -21.98
C GLU A 227 4.05 -5.31 -20.83
N LEU A 228 4.43 -5.05 -19.57
CA LEU A 228 3.62 -5.36 -18.38
C LEU A 228 2.24 -4.72 -18.48
N ARG A 229 2.18 -3.42 -18.78
CA ARG A 229 0.92 -2.66 -18.89
C ARG A 229 0.03 -3.18 -20.01
N ARG A 230 0.60 -3.51 -21.18
CA ARG A 230 -0.14 -4.16 -22.28
C ARG A 230 -0.71 -5.52 -21.89
N LYS A 231 0.03 -6.30 -21.11
CA LYS A 231 -0.44 -7.56 -20.52
C LYS A 231 -1.40 -7.37 -19.35
N GLY A 232 -1.63 -6.12 -18.92
CA GLY A 232 -2.59 -5.78 -17.88
C GLY A 232 -2.03 -5.77 -16.46
N PHE A 233 -0.72 -5.74 -16.27
CA PHE A 233 -0.07 -5.76 -14.95
C PHE A 233 0.62 -4.44 -14.65
N ILE A 234 0.57 -4.01 -13.39
CA ILE A 234 1.20 -2.76 -12.96
C ILE A 234 2.69 -2.93 -12.60
N SER A 235 3.09 -4.15 -12.25
CA SER A 235 4.45 -4.52 -11.89
C SER A 235 4.74 -5.95 -12.36
N ASP A 236 6.01 -6.35 -12.36
CA ASP A 236 6.37 -7.73 -12.67
C ASP A 236 6.01 -8.67 -11.49
N TYR A 237 5.99 -8.13 -10.26
CA TYR A 237 5.55 -8.84 -9.07
C TYR A 237 4.06 -9.19 -9.12
N ALA A 238 3.21 -8.28 -9.64
CA ALA A 238 1.80 -8.53 -9.91
C ALA A 238 1.57 -9.76 -10.82
N ARG A 239 2.55 -10.18 -11.64
CA ARG A 239 2.43 -11.36 -12.50
C ARG A 239 2.67 -12.68 -11.78
N THR A 240 3.09 -12.67 -10.52
CA THR A 240 3.42 -13.91 -9.80
C THR A 240 2.17 -14.72 -9.48
N THR A 241 1.09 -14.07 -9.00
CA THR A 241 -0.20 -14.69 -8.72
C THR A 241 -1.35 -13.70 -8.90
N VAL A 242 -2.58 -14.21 -9.00
CA VAL A 242 -3.79 -13.38 -9.06
C VAL A 242 -4.01 -12.52 -7.82
N LEU A 243 -3.58 -12.98 -6.64
CA LEU A 243 -3.70 -12.21 -5.41
C LEU A 243 -2.70 -11.06 -5.41
N GLU A 244 -1.46 -11.31 -5.83
CA GLU A 244 -0.47 -10.24 -5.98
C GLU A 244 -0.91 -9.20 -7.00
N ASP A 245 -1.52 -9.61 -8.12
CA ASP A 245 -2.06 -8.67 -9.11
C ASP A 245 -3.13 -7.73 -8.54
N MET A 246 -4.07 -8.29 -7.78
CA MET A 246 -5.12 -7.51 -7.11
C MET A 246 -4.52 -6.57 -6.05
N ALA A 247 -3.63 -7.09 -5.20
CA ALA A 247 -3.02 -6.35 -4.11
C ALA A 247 -2.08 -5.24 -4.59
N GLU A 248 -1.26 -5.51 -5.61
CA GLU A 248 -0.39 -4.54 -6.26
C GLU A 248 -1.21 -3.40 -6.87
N LEU A 249 -2.21 -3.73 -7.70
CA LEU A 249 -3.05 -2.72 -8.35
C LEU A 249 -3.81 -1.87 -7.32
N GLY A 250 -4.46 -2.51 -6.35
CA GLY A 250 -5.19 -1.82 -5.30
C GLY A 250 -4.27 -0.97 -4.42
N GLY A 251 -3.08 -1.49 -4.11
CA GLY A 251 -2.09 -0.84 -3.27
C GLY A 251 -1.53 0.42 -3.93
N GLU A 252 -1.20 0.36 -5.22
CA GLU A 252 -0.76 1.54 -5.98
C GLU A 252 -1.82 2.63 -6.10
N VAL A 253 -3.10 2.25 -6.21
CA VAL A 253 -4.22 3.22 -6.22
C VAL A 253 -4.40 3.89 -4.85
N ALA A 254 -4.18 3.16 -3.77
CA ALA A 254 -4.31 3.68 -2.41
C ALA A 254 -3.18 4.64 -2.02
N LYS A 255 -1.99 4.51 -2.62
CA LYS A 255 -0.87 5.45 -2.44
C LYS A 255 -1.24 6.84 -3.00
N ARG A 256 -1.76 7.72 -2.14
CA ARG A 256 -2.19 9.10 -2.50
C ARG A 256 -1.07 10.02 -3.00
N GLN A 257 0.20 9.59 -2.91
CA GLN A 257 1.38 10.31 -3.42
C GLN A 257 1.85 9.82 -4.80
N THR A 258 1.21 8.80 -5.37
CA THR A 258 1.60 8.25 -6.66
C THR A 258 1.26 9.20 -7.79
N ASP A 259 2.14 9.30 -8.79
CA ASP A 259 1.82 9.99 -10.03
C ASP A 259 0.70 9.22 -10.76
N PHE A 260 -0.52 9.77 -10.72
CA PHE A 260 -1.70 9.19 -11.35
C PHE A 260 -1.62 9.11 -12.89
N ARG A 261 -0.52 9.55 -13.53
CA ARG A 261 -0.29 9.44 -14.98
C ARG A 261 -0.53 8.03 -15.52
N LEU A 262 0.00 7.01 -14.85
CA LEU A 262 -0.20 5.61 -15.27
C LEU A 262 -1.69 5.28 -15.42
N PHE A 263 -2.48 5.61 -14.39
CA PHE A 263 -3.90 5.30 -14.36
C PHE A 263 -4.70 6.19 -15.33
N ALA A 264 -4.29 7.45 -15.51
CA ALA A 264 -4.85 8.34 -16.51
C ALA A 264 -4.64 7.82 -17.94
N GLU A 265 -3.44 7.32 -18.25
CA GLU A 265 -3.14 6.68 -19.51
C GLU A 265 -3.95 5.38 -19.67
N ALA A 266 -4.02 4.54 -18.64
CA ALA A 266 -4.75 3.27 -18.67
C ALA A 266 -6.26 3.45 -18.90
N LEU A 267 -6.90 4.39 -18.19
CA LEU A 267 -8.36 4.57 -18.27
C LEU A 267 -8.79 5.29 -19.55
N THR A 268 -7.92 6.12 -20.13
CA THR A 268 -8.32 7.01 -21.23
C THR A 268 -7.73 6.69 -22.59
N THR A 269 -6.65 5.91 -22.65
CA THR A 269 -6.13 5.39 -23.92
C THR A 269 -6.64 3.96 -24.14
N ASN A 270 -6.81 3.56 -25.39
CA ASN A 270 -7.13 2.17 -25.74
C ASN A 270 -5.88 1.28 -25.78
N ASN A 271 -4.73 1.78 -25.31
CA ASN A 271 -3.45 1.07 -25.42
C ASN A 271 -3.35 -0.11 -24.43
N TRP A 272 -4.04 -0.04 -23.29
CA TRP A 272 -3.96 -1.06 -22.23
C TRP A 272 -5.36 -1.54 -21.79
N PRO A 273 -6.12 -2.21 -22.68
CA PRO A 273 -7.51 -2.60 -22.41
C PRO A 273 -7.64 -3.56 -21.23
N ARG A 274 -6.66 -4.45 -21.00
CA ARG A 274 -6.64 -5.38 -19.87
C ARG A 274 -6.49 -4.64 -18.53
N LEU A 275 -5.53 -3.71 -18.46
CA LEU A 275 -5.32 -2.89 -17.25
C LEU A 275 -6.55 -2.00 -16.97
N LYS A 276 -7.11 -1.38 -18.00
CA LYS A 276 -8.37 -0.64 -17.91
C LYS A 276 -9.50 -1.50 -17.35
N GLY A 277 -9.66 -2.72 -17.89
CA GLY A 277 -10.66 -3.68 -17.42
C GLY A 277 -10.49 -4.01 -15.94
N LYS A 278 -9.25 -4.24 -15.48
CA LYS A 278 -8.96 -4.53 -14.07
C LYS A 278 -9.26 -3.35 -13.16
N LEU A 279 -8.93 -2.12 -13.57
CA LEU A 279 -9.25 -0.91 -12.80
C LEU A 279 -10.76 -0.72 -12.64
N LEU A 280 -11.53 -0.89 -13.72
CA LEU A 280 -12.99 -0.77 -13.67
C LEU A 280 -13.61 -1.88 -12.82
N LEU A 281 -13.11 -3.11 -12.95
CA LEU A 281 -13.55 -4.26 -12.15
C LEU A 281 -13.23 -4.06 -10.66
N ALA A 282 -12.03 -3.56 -10.34
CA ALA A 282 -11.62 -3.26 -8.97
C ALA A 282 -12.53 -2.20 -8.33
N ALA A 283 -12.92 -1.16 -9.08
CA ALA A 283 -13.83 -0.13 -8.62
C ALA A 283 -15.26 -0.66 -8.43
N GLU A 284 -15.75 -1.49 -9.36
CA GLU A 284 -17.08 -2.10 -9.31
C GLU A 284 -17.29 -2.95 -8.04
N TYR A 285 -16.27 -3.70 -7.63
CA TYR A 285 -16.33 -4.60 -6.47
C TYR A 285 -15.73 -4.01 -5.19
N GLY A 286 -15.31 -2.75 -5.20
CA GLY A 286 -14.83 -2.04 -4.01
C GLY A 286 -13.44 -2.45 -3.52
N LEU A 287 -12.59 -3.01 -4.39
CA LEU A 287 -11.16 -3.20 -4.12
C LEU A 287 -10.40 -1.86 -4.13
N ILE A 288 -10.86 -0.95 -4.98
CA ILE A 288 -10.49 0.47 -4.97
C ILE A 288 -11.77 1.30 -4.86
N PRO A 289 -11.69 2.58 -4.44
CA PRO A 289 -12.87 3.43 -4.33
C PRO A 289 -13.61 3.54 -5.68
N GLU A 290 -14.95 3.44 -5.65
CA GLU A 290 -15.80 3.43 -6.85
C GLU A 290 -15.65 4.71 -7.69
N GLU A 291 -15.32 5.82 -7.05
CA GLU A 291 -15.17 7.12 -7.67
C GLU A 291 -13.80 7.32 -8.32
N PHE A 292 -12.85 6.41 -8.12
CA PHE A 292 -11.49 6.52 -8.65
C PHE A 292 -11.43 6.78 -10.16
N PRO A 293 -12.20 6.08 -11.03
CA PRO A 293 -12.19 6.38 -12.46
C PRO A 293 -12.66 7.80 -12.80
N ALA A 294 -13.64 8.33 -12.06
CA ALA A 294 -14.11 9.70 -12.24
C ALA A 294 -13.05 10.71 -11.78
N PHE A 295 -12.37 10.45 -10.66
CA PHE A 295 -11.25 11.26 -10.19
C PHE A 295 -10.11 11.31 -11.21
N ILE A 296 -9.73 10.16 -11.79
CA ILE A 296 -8.67 10.11 -12.79
C ILE A 296 -9.02 10.93 -14.04
N ASN A 297 -10.30 10.96 -14.43
CA ASN A 297 -10.74 11.83 -15.52
C ASN A 297 -10.56 13.32 -15.18
N VAL A 298 -10.90 13.74 -13.95
CA VAL A 298 -10.63 15.10 -13.45
C VAL A 298 -9.12 15.41 -13.49
N TYR A 299 -8.29 14.50 -12.98
CA TYR A 299 -6.83 14.67 -12.97
C TYR A 299 -6.26 14.83 -14.38
N LYS A 300 -6.74 14.03 -15.34
CA LYS A 300 -6.34 14.16 -16.75
C LYS A 300 -6.72 15.52 -17.32
N LEU A 301 -7.98 15.93 -17.17
CA LEU A 301 -8.46 17.21 -17.69
C LEU A 301 -7.69 18.38 -17.07
N HIS A 302 -7.37 18.31 -15.78
CA HIS A 302 -6.48 19.28 -15.14
C HIS A 302 -5.12 19.35 -15.85
N LYS A 303 -4.48 18.21 -16.13
CA LYS A 303 -3.20 18.21 -16.88
C LYS A 303 -3.35 18.78 -18.28
N SER A 304 -4.46 18.51 -18.98
CA SER A 304 -4.74 19.05 -20.31
C SER A 304 -5.09 20.54 -20.30
N ALA A 305 -5.60 21.09 -19.19
CA ALA A 305 -5.83 22.52 -19.02
C ALA A 305 -4.50 23.31 -19.01
N TRP A 306 -3.38 22.67 -18.68
CA TRP A 306 -2.05 23.24 -18.73
C TRP A 306 -1.38 22.95 -20.06
N THR A 307 -1.19 23.97 -20.90
CA THR A 307 -0.32 23.86 -22.09
C THR A 307 1.06 24.42 -21.76
N CYS A 308 2.07 23.56 -21.81
CA CYS A 308 3.46 23.94 -21.57
C CYS A 308 4.31 23.83 -22.84
N SER A 309 5.01 24.92 -23.16
CA SER A 309 6.12 24.96 -24.11
C SER A 309 7.45 24.95 -23.36
N PHE A 310 8.57 24.86 -24.08
CA PHE A 310 9.92 24.92 -23.49
C PHE A 310 10.20 26.21 -22.69
N ARG A 311 9.40 27.27 -22.88
CA ARG A 311 9.65 28.61 -22.29
C ARG A 311 8.51 29.13 -21.41
N SER A 312 7.33 28.52 -21.44
CA SER A 312 6.16 29.02 -20.71
C SER A 312 5.08 27.96 -20.59
N CYS A 313 4.29 28.03 -19.52
CA CYS A 313 3.02 27.33 -19.39
C CYS A 313 1.88 28.34 -19.37
N TRP A 314 0.75 28.01 -19.99
CA TRP A 314 -0.47 28.81 -19.98
C TRP A 314 -1.70 27.91 -19.88
N LEU A 315 -2.84 28.51 -19.53
CA LEU A 315 -4.11 27.82 -19.44
C LEU A 315 -4.77 27.75 -20.82
N ASP A 316 -5.03 26.54 -21.28
CA ASP A 316 -5.87 26.29 -22.45
C ASP A 316 -7.34 26.48 -22.07
N GLN A 317 -8.03 27.42 -22.72
CA GLN A 317 -9.38 27.84 -22.30
C GLN A 317 -10.44 26.74 -22.50
N GLU A 318 -10.30 25.93 -23.56
CA GLU A 318 -11.26 24.87 -23.86
C GLU A 318 -11.15 23.74 -22.83
N ASN A 319 -9.93 23.25 -22.60
CA ASN A 319 -9.67 22.20 -21.61
C ASN A 319 -9.91 22.70 -20.18
N LEU A 320 -9.66 23.99 -19.90
CA LEU A 320 -9.95 24.61 -18.61
C LEU A 320 -11.44 24.55 -18.28
N HIS A 321 -12.31 24.91 -19.22
CA HIS A 321 -13.76 24.87 -18.98
C HIS A 321 -14.23 23.45 -18.67
N GLN A 322 -13.81 22.47 -19.48
CA GLN A 322 -14.13 21.06 -19.27
C GLN A 322 -13.61 20.55 -17.91
N PHE A 323 -12.39 20.93 -17.52
CA PHE A 323 -11.84 20.60 -16.21
C PHE A 323 -12.72 21.16 -15.08
N MET A 324 -13.06 22.45 -15.12
CA MET A 324 -13.82 23.09 -14.04
C MET A 324 -15.21 22.47 -13.87
N GLU A 325 -15.92 22.22 -14.97
CA GLU A 325 -17.23 21.57 -14.95
C GLU A 325 -17.15 20.13 -14.41
N THR A 326 -16.15 19.36 -14.88
CA THR A 326 -15.98 17.96 -14.44
C THR A 326 -15.56 17.88 -12.98
N ALA A 327 -14.71 18.79 -12.51
CA ALA A 327 -14.27 18.87 -11.12
C ALA A 327 -15.44 19.24 -10.19
N GLU A 328 -16.29 20.18 -10.60
CA GLU A 328 -17.51 20.53 -9.86
C GLU A 328 -18.51 19.37 -9.82
N ALA A 329 -18.75 18.72 -10.97
CA ALA A 329 -19.62 17.55 -11.04
C ALA A 329 -19.11 16.40 -10.14
N PHE A 330 -17.79 16.17 -10.09
CA PHE A 330 -17.18 15.20 -9.19
C PHE A 330 -17.46 15.54 -7.73
N LEU A 331 -17.21 16.79 -7.31
CA LEU A 331 -17.41 17.22 -5.92
C LEU A 331 -18.88 17.20 -5.49
N ASN A 332 -19.81 17.46 -6.42
CA ASN A 332 -21.24 17.37 -6.16
C ASN A 332 -21.72 15.92 -6.05
N LYS A 333 -21.18 15.03 -6.87
CA LYS A 333 -21.53 13.60 -6.86
C LYS A 333 -20.88 12.84 -5.71
N TYR A 334 -19.64 13.19 -5.35
CA TYR A 334 -18.82 12.50 -4.36
C TYR A 334 -18.26 13.47 -3.30
N PRO A 335 -19.12 14.15 -2.52
CA PRO A 335 -18.69 15.18 -1.58
C PRO A 335 -17.76 14.66 -0.47
N ASP A 336 -17.97 13.40 -0.06
CA ASP A 336 -17.23 12.71 1.01
C ASP A 336 -16.11 11.80 0.47
N SER A 337 -15.81 11.87 -0.84
CA SER A 337 -14.74 11.08 -1.43
C SER A 337 -13.39 11.41 -0.81
N ILE A 338 -12.55 10.37 -0.66
CA ILE A 338 -11.16 10.53 -0.28
C ILE A 338 -10.35 11.39 -1.28
N TYR A 339 -10.82 11.54 -2.51
CA TYR A 339 -10.18 12.35 -3.55
C TYR A 339 -10.74 13.78 -3.62
N ALA A 340 -11.83 14.10 -2.91
CA ALA A 340 -12.43 15.43 -2.92
C ALA A 340 -11.43 16.54 -2.50
N PRO A 341 -10.57 16.35 -1.47
CA PRO A 341 -9.53 17.32 -1.14
C PRO A 341 -8.54 17.57 -2.30
N ASN A 342 -8.15 16.52 -3.03
CA ASN A 342 -7.25 16.64 -4.18
C ASN A 342 -7.92 17.44 -5.30
N VAL A 343 -9.18 17.12 -5.64
CA VAL A 343 -9.94 17.86 -6.67
C VAL A 343 -10.08 19.35 -6.31
N ARG A 344 -10.36 19.67 -5.05
CA ARG A 344 -10.39 21.06 -4.56
C ARG A 344 -9.04 21.74 -4.70
N ASN A 345 -7.94 21.07 -4.35
CA ASN A 345 -6.59 21.61 -4.54
C ASN A 345 -6.26 21.90 -6.02
N LEU A 346 -6.67 21.01 -6.94
CA LEU A 346 -6.49 21.23 -8.38
C LEU A 346 -7.29 22.46 -8.86
N ARG A 347 -8.55 22.61 -8.43
CA ARG A 347 -9.38 23.78 -8.74
C ARG A 347 -8.79 25.07 -8.16
N ALA A 348 -8.37 25.03 -6.89
CA ALA A 348 -7.74 26.17 -6.22
C ALA A 348 -6.48 26.62 -6.95
N GLY A 349 -5.58 25.71 -7.34
CA GLY A 349 -4.36 26.03 -8.08
C GLY A 349 -4.65 26.74 -9.41
N ILE A 350 -5.64 26.26 -10.17
CA ILE A 350 -6.10 26.93 -11.41
C ILE A 350 -6.63 28.33 -11.11
N ASN A 351 -7.47 28.48 -10.08
CA ASN A 351 -8.06 29.76 -9.72
C ASN A 351 -7.03 30.78 -9.19
N VAL A 352 -6.00 30.35 -8.46
CA VAL A 352 -4.85 31.19 -8.08
C VAL A 352 -4.19 31.76 -9.33
N GLU A 353 -3.97 30.94 -10.34
CA GLU A 353 -3.28 31.34 -11.57
C GLU A 353 -4.15 32.26 -12.44
N ARG A 354 -5.47 32.06 -12.46
CA ARG A 354 -6.42 32.98 -13.10
C ARG A 354 -6.49 34.33 -12.39
N ALA A 355 -6.52 34.34 -11.05
CA ALA A 355 -6.52 35.58 -10.26
C ALA A 355 -5.25 36.42 -10.53
N ARG A 356 -4.08 35.79 -10.60
CA ARG A 356 -2.82 36.44 -11.01
C ARG A 356 -2.87 37.02 -12.43
N GLY A 357 -3.59 36.35 -13.32
CA GLY A 357 -3.82 36.82 -14.68
C GLY A 357 -4.63 38.11 -14.70
N GLU A 358 -5.79 38.14 -14.06
CA GLU A 358 -6.72 39.28 -14.10
C GLU A 358 -6.14 40.58 -13.50
N GLU A 359 -5.39 40.51 -12.39
CA GLU A 359 -4.76 41.69 -11.79
C GLU A 359 -3.79 42.40 -12.75
N ARG A 360 -3.12 41.66 -13.64
CA ARG A 360 -2.21 42.24 -14.65
C ARG A 360 -2.94 43.03 -15.74
N TRP A 361 -4.23 42.77 -15.97
CA TRP A 361 -4.99 43.36 -17.08
C TRP A 361 -6.01 44.41 -16.64
N HIS A 362 -6.54 44.33 -15.41
CA HIS A 362 -7.70 45.14 -15.02
C HIS A 362 -7.47 46.16 -13.92
N GLY A 363 -6.24 46.31 -13.39
CA GLY A 363 -5.86 47.40 -12.48
C GLY A 363 -6.81 47.55 -11.29
N ALA A 364 -6.60 46.76 -10.24
CA ALA A 364 -7.19 46.89 -8.89
C ALA A 364 -8.56 47.62 -8.84
N GLY A 365 -9.59 47.03 -9.46
CA GLY A 365 -10.96 47.43 -9.19
C GLY A 365 -11.35 47.13 -7.74
N GLU A 366 -12.30 47.87 -7.19
CA GLU A 366 -12.79 47.66 -5.82
C GLU A 366 -13.53 46.32 -5.70
N GLY A 367 -12.83 45.28 -5.22
CA GLY A 367 -13.37 43.96 -4.92
C GLY A 367 -12.38 42.83 -5.21
N PHE A 368 -12.48 41.73 -4.48
CA PHE A 368 -11.72 40.52 -4.80
C PHE A 368 -12.20 39.91 -6.11
N SER A 369 -11.27 39.43 -6.95
CA SER A 369 -11.66 38.72 -8.17
C SER A 369 -12.50 37.48 -7.80
N PRO A 370 -13.47 37.06 -8.63
CA PRO A 370 -14.21 35.82 -8.39
C PRO A 370 -13.29 34.60 -8.27
N PHE A 371 -12.12 34.62 -8.93
CA PHE A 371 -11.12 33.56 -8.83
C PHE A 371 -10.37 33.56 -7.51
N PHE A 372 -10.14 34.73 -6.90
CA PHE A 372 -9.63 34.82 -5.54
C PHE A 372 -10.58 34.12 -4.57
N VAL A 373 -11.85 34.50 -4.60
CA VAL A 373 -12.88 33.95 -3.71
C VAL A 373 -13.01 32.43 -3.89
N ALA A 374 -13.01 31.95 -5.14
CA ALA A 374 -13.08 30.52 -5.42
C ALA A 374 -11.84 29.74 -4.94
N ALA A 375 -10.62 30.28 -5.16
CA ALA A 375 -9.39 29.65 -4.70
C ALA A 375 -9.29 29.59 -3.17
N GLU A 376 -9.71 30.65 -2.50
CA GLU A 376 -9.78 30.74 -1.05
C GLU A 376 -10.78 29.71 -0.49
N ALA A 377 -12.00 29.68 -1.05
CA ALA A 377 -13.06 28.76 -0.62
C ALA A 377 -12.65 27.29 -0.79
N ASP A 378 -12.10 26.90 -1.95
CA ASP A 378 -11.64 25.53 -2.19
C ASP A 378 -10.52 25.13 -1.22
N SER A 379 -9.56 26.04 -0.97
CA SER A 379 -8.44 25.77 -0.06
C SER A 379 -8.91 25.64 1.39
N PHE A 380 -9.81 26.49 1.87
CA PHE A 380 -10.39 26.34 3.21
C PHE A 380 -11.23 25.08 3.35
N ALA A 381 -11.97 24.68 2.32
CA ALA A 381 -12.71 23.43 2.33
C ALA A 381 -11.78 22.21 2.47
N VAL A 382 -10.55 22.27 1.92
CA VAL A 382 -9.51 21.25 2.15
C VAL A 382 -9.00 21.30 3.59
N LEU A 383 -8.62 22.47 4.12
CA LEU A 383 -8.10 22.60 5.48
C LEU A 383 -9.09 22.14 6.56
N ASN A 384 -10.39 22.33 6.31
CA ASN A 384 -11.47 21.93 7.19
C ASN A 384 -11.96 20.49 6.97
N ASN A 385 -11.44 19.76 5.97
CA ASN A 385 -11.86 18.40 5.68
C ASN A 385 -11.34 17.41 6.75
N PRO A 386 -12.20 16.63 7.43
CA PRO A 386 -11.77 15.63 8.40
C PRO A 386 -10.86 14.55 7.77
N GLY A 387 -9.64 14.44 8.31
CA GLY A 387 -8.66 13.45 7.90
C GLY A 387 -8.18 13.57 6.45
N VAL A 388 -8.08 14.79 5.95
CA VAL A 388 -7.23 15.12 4.80
C VAL A 388 -5.78 14.72 5.07
N ASP A 389 -5.11 14.16 4.08
CA ASP A 389 -3.70 13.79 4.20
C ASP A 389 -2.78 15.02 4.23
N VAL A 390 -1.56 14.81 4.73
CA VAL A 390 -0.52 15.84 4.85
C VAL A 390 -0.24 16.53 3.51
N GLY A 391 -0.21 15.78 2.40
CA GLY A 391 0.10 16.32 1.09
C GLY A 391 -0.95 17.31 0.61
N ASN A 392 -2.22 16.92 0.69
CA ASN A 392 -3.34 17.79 0.35
C ASN A 392 -3.47 18.98 1.31
N PHE A 393 -3.21 18.79 2.61
CA PHE A 393 -3.23 19.88 3.58
C PHE A 393 -2.11 20.90 3.32
N SER A 394 -0.89 20.44 3.05
CA SER A 394 0.25 21.28 2.67
C SER A 394 -0.05 22.07 1.40
N GLN A 395 -0.59 21.41 0.37
CA GLN A 395 -0.92 22.07 -0.89
C GLN A 395 -1.97 23.18 -0.72
N ALA A 396 -2.97 22.98 0.14
CA ALA A 396 -3.96 24.01 0.45
C ALA A 396 -3.32 25.23 1.14
N LEU A 397 -2.41 25.02 2.10
CA LEU A 397 -1.63 26.10 2.72
C LEU A 397 -0.77 26.85 1.70
N SER A 398 -0.13 26.11 0.78
CA SER A 398 0.67 26.67 -0.29
C SER A 398 -0.17 27.53 -1.25
N ASN A 399 -1.35 27.04 -1.63
CA ASN A 399 -2.30 27.77 -2.47
C ASN A 399 -2.75 29.09 -1.81
N LEU A 400 -3.11 29.06 -0.53
CA LEU A 400 -3.48 30.27 0.23
C LEU A 400 -2.30 31.25 0.37
N SER A 401 -1.13 30.74 0.74
CA SER A 401 0.11 31.52 0.82
C SER A 401 0.37 32.27 -0.48
N GLU A 402 0.35 31.57 -1.60
CA GLU A 402 0.51 32.16 -2.92
C GLU A 402 -0.60 33.17 -3.24
N LEU A 403 -1.87 32.81 -3.02
CA LEU A 403 -3.01 33.69 -3.27
C LEU A 403 -2.87 35.03 -2.56
N PHE A 404 -2.57 35.02 -1.25
CA PHE A 404 -2.41 36.22 -0.45
C PHE A 404 -1.15 37.01 -0.81
N ARG A 405 -0.07 36.35 -1.21
CA ARG A 405 1.17 37.00 -1.68
C ARG A 405 0.90 37.89 -2.89
N HIS A 406 0.17 37.37 -3.88
CA HIS A 406 -0.10 38.12 -5.12
C HIS A 406 -0.98 39.34 -4.89
N HIS A 407 -1.96 39.24 -3.99
CA HIS A 407 -2.88 40.33 -3.69
C HIS A 407 -2.39 41.26 -2.57
N GLY A 408 -1.10 41.19 -2.19
CA GLY A 408 -0.47 42.13 -1.26
C GLY A 408 -0.77 41.93 0.24
N PHE A 409 -1.42 40.83 0.63
CA PHE A 409 -1.71 40.51 2.03
C PHE A 409 -0.51 39.82 2.71
N LEU A 410 0.57 40.57 2.90
CA LEU A 410 1.86 40.04 3.36
C LEU A 410 1.79 39.31 4.71
N GLU A 411 0.98 39.80 5.65
CA GLU A 411 0.81 39.13 6.96
C GLU A 411 0.17 37.75 6.82
N ARG A 412 -0.86 37.61 5.97
CA ARG A 412 -1.53 36.33 5.70
C ARG A 412 -0.65 35.39 4.92
N TRP A 413 0.04 35.90 3.90
CA TRP A 413 1.03 35.13 3.15
C TRP A 413 2.06 34.49 4.09
N GLU A 414 2.69 35.29 4.94
CA GLU A 414 3.70 34.81 5.88
C GLU A 414 3.10 33.81 6.88
N PHE A 415 1.88 34.06 7.36
CA PHE A 415 1.18 33.15 8.26
C PHE A 415 1.00 31.74 7.66
N TYR A 416 0.44 31.63 6.45
CA TYR A 416 0.22 30.33 5.81
C TYR A 416 1.52 29.63 5.41
N ARG A 417 2.53 30.40 4.99
CA ARG A 417 3.88 29.88 4.73
C ARG A 417 4.53 29.30 5.98
N ILE A 418 4.37 29.95 7.14
CA ILE A 418 4.85 29.44 8.44
C ILE A 418 4.07 28.18 8.85
N ALA A 419 2.74 28.17 8.64
CA ALA A 419 1.91 27.01 8.94
C ALA A 419 2.34 25.78 8.13
N GLU A 420 2.59 25.95 6.82
CA GLU A 420 3.10 24.89 5.96
C GLU A 420 4.45 24.37 6.43
N LYS A 421 5.38 25.27 6.76
CA LYS A 421 6.68 24.87 7.31
C LYS A 421 6.54 24.07 8.60
N LYS A 422 5.68 24.52 9.53
CA LYS A 422 5.42 23.81 10.79
C LYS A 422 4.84 22.40 10.55
N LEU A 423 3.95 22.24 9.56
CA LEU A 423 3.42 20.93 9.17
C LEU A 423 4.56 20.00 8.73
N LEU A 424 5.39 20.46 7.80
CA LEU A 424 6.49 19.66 7.27
C LEU A 424 7.54 19.32 8.33
N ASP A 425 7.81 20.25 9.25
CA ASP A 425 8.71 20.01 10.39
C ASP A 425 8.08 19.01 11.39
N ALA A 426 6.78 19.08 11.65
CA ALA A 426 6.07 18.11 12.48
C ALA A 426 6.14 16.69 11.89
N CYS A 427 5.96 16.55 10.58
CA CYS A 427 6.13 15.27 9.88
C CYS A 427 7.56 14.72 10.00
N LYS A 428 8.57 15.57 9.79
CA LYS A 428 9.99 15.18 9.93
C LYS A 428 10.34 14.73 11.35
N ASN A 429 9.70 15.34 12.35
CA ASN A 429 9.92 15.03 13.76
C ASN A 429 9.03 13.89 14.28
N GLY A 430 8.27 13.21 13.41
CA GLY A 430 7.45 12.06 13.80
C GLY A 430 6.29 12.43 14.74
N VAL A 431 5.77 13.67 14.65
CA VAL A 431 4.55 14.05 15.38
C VAL A 431 3.42 13.12 14.95
N ARG A 432 2.70 12.57 15.92
CA ARG A 432 1.65 11.56 15.71
C ARG A 432 0.49 12.07 14.83
N ASP A 433 0.03 13.29 15.07
CA ASP A 433 -1.01 13.95 14.28
C ASP A 433 -0.55 15.38 13.89
N PRO A 434 0.25 15.50 12.82
CA PRO A 434 0.77 16.78 12.38
C PRO A 434 -0.35 17.67 11.80
N VAL A 435 -1.36 17.09 11.14
CA VAL A 435 -2.46 17.85 10.54
C VAL A 435 -3.34 18.47 11.63
N GLY A 436 -3.73 17.70 12.65
CA GLY A 436 -4.51 18.20 13.79
C GLY A 436 -3.77 19.28 14.57
N ALA A 437 -2.46 19.12 14.79
CA ALA A 437 -1.63 20.14 15.45
C ALA A 437 -1.63 21.46 14.68
N ILE A 438 -1.52 21.42 13.34
CA ILE A 438 -1.55 22.63 12.52
C ILE A 438 -2.95 23.19 12.42
N ARG A 439 -3.99 22.36 12.33
CA ARG A 439 -5.38 22.83 12.38
C ARG A 439 -5.67 23.60 13.65
N GLN A 440 -5.21 23.11 14.81
CA GLN A 440 -5.35 23.85 16.08
C GLN A 440 -4.61 25.18 16.03
N TYR A 441 -3.38 25.20 15.51
CA TYR A 441 -2.63 26.44 15.29
C TYR A 441 -3.39 27.46 14.41
N LEU A 442 -4.05 27.01 13.33
CA LEU A 442 -4.87 27.88 12.47
C LEU A 442 -6.08 28.44 13.22
N VAL A 443 -6.73 27.63 14.05
CA VAL A 443 -7.87 28.05 14.88
C VAL A 443 -7.46 29.07 15.93
N ASP A 444 -6.35 28.82 16.65
CA ASP A 444 -5.85 29.70 17.71
C ASP A 444 -5.50 31.11 17.21
N HIS A 445 -5.23 31.25 15.91
CA HIS A 445 -4.88 32.51 15.26
C HIS A 445 -6.01 33.07 14.36
N GLY A 446 -7.23 32.53 14.47
CA GLY A 446 -8.41 33.05 13.78
C GLY A 446 -8.39 32.90 12.25
N ALA A 447 -7.59 31.97 11.72
CA ALA A 447 -7.30 31.84 10.29
C ALA A 447 -7.94 30.59 9.65
N ALA A 448 -8.91 29.95 10.30
CA ALA A 448 -9.54 28.71 9.82
C ALA A 448 -10.80 28.93 8.97
N GLN A 449 -11.24 30.19 8.76
CA GLN A 449 -12.49 30.50 8.06
C GLN A 449 -12.31 31.51 6.92
N PRO A 450 -13.03 31.34 5.79
CA PRO A 450 -13.15 32.37 4.76
C PRO A 450 -13.83 33.62 5.33
N GLN A 451 -13.39 34.80 4.89
CA GLN A 451 -13.90 36.10 5.36
C GLN A 451 -14.99 36.70 4.46
#